data_AF-A0A836Z032-F1
#
_entry.id   AF-A0A836Z032-F1
#
_cell.length_a   1.000
_cell.length_b   1.000
_cell.length_c   1.000
_cell.angle_alpha   90.00
_cell.angle_beta   90.00
_cell.angle_gamma   90.00
#
_symmetry.space_group_name_H-M   'P 1'
#
loop_
_entity.id
_entity.type
_entity.pdbx_description
1 polymer ?
#
loop_
_entity_poly.entity_id
_entity_poly.type
_entity_poly.pdbx_seq_one_letter_code
_entity_poly.pdbx_strand_id
1 'polypeptide(L)'
;MGVKVKGIKQTKRQLKQLIGEIHATKATRAMSRILNTVAPLAAHYTPVDTSTLINSQFTEMELNGTRLTGRIGYSANYAVYVHDPRVKQNFRKPSAKKEFLTSALKESQPAIQAIIKEELSL
;
A
#
# COMPACT_ATOMS: atom_id res chain seq x y z
N MET A 1 -24.79 -31.90 39.45
CA MET A 1 -23.85 -30.80 39.75
C MET A 1 -23.18 -30.36 38.46
N GLY A 2 -23.40 -29.12 38.01
CA GLY A 2 -22.77 -28.61 36.79
C GLY A 2 -21.31 -28.25 37.07
N VAL A 3 -20.36 -28.89 36.38
CA VAL A 3 -18.94 -28.60 36.51
C VAL A 3 -18.69 -27.17 36.01
N LYS A 4 -18.37 -26.25 36.92
CA LYS A 4 -18.01 -24.86 36.57
C LYS A 4 -16.59 -24.89 35.96
N VAL A 5 -16.52 -25.00 34.65
CA VAL A 5 -15.24 -24.98 33.91
C VAL A 5 -14.62 -23.58 34.03
N LYS A 6 -13.61 -23.44 34.89
CA LYS A 6 -12.80 -22.22 35.02
C LYS A 6 -11.79 -22.20 33.86
N GLY A 7 -11.69 -21.08 33.13
CA GLY A 7 -10.67 -20.89 32.09
C GLY A 7 -11.18 -20.63 30.67
N ILE A 8 -12.41 -21.02 30.32
CA ILE A 8 -12.96 -20.81 28.96
C ILE A 8 -12.94 -19.32 28.55
N LYS A 9 -13.23 -18.40 29.47
CA LYS A 9 -13.13 -16.96 29.22
C LYS A 9 -11.70 -16.51 28.90
N GLN A 10 -10.70 -17.10 29.54
CA GLN A 10 -9.30 -16.77 29.33
C GLN A 10 -8.78 -17.32 28.00
N THR A 11 -9.13 -18.56 27.66
CA THR A 11 -8.82 -19.15 26.34
C THR A 11 -9.48 -18.39 25.20
N LYS A 12 -10.76 -17.98 25.35
CA LYS A 12 -11.43 -17.13 24.35
C LYS A 12 -10.74 -15.78 24.17
N ARG A 13 -10.22 -15.18 25.24
CA ARG A 13 -9.49 -13.90 25.17
C ARG A 13 -8.14 -14.07 24.47
N GLN A 14 -7.36 -15.07 24.86
CA GLN A 14 -6.06 -15.37 24.24
C GLN A 14 -6.21 -15.74 22.76
N LEU A 15 -7.22 -16.54 22.41
CA LEU A 15 -7.54 -16.87 21.03
C LEU A 15 -7.91 -15.63 20.23
N LYS A 16 -8.73 -14.72 20.79
CA LYS A 16 -9.07 -13.45 20.14
C LYS A 16 -7.86 -12.55 19.92
N GLN A 17 -6.93 -12.51 20.89
CA GLN A 17 -5.67 -11.77 20.77
C GLN A 17 -4.80 -12.34 19.66
N LEU A 18 -4.57 -13.66 19.67
CA LEU A 18 -3.78 -14.35 18.67
C LEU A 18 -4.37 -14.21 17.26
N ILE A 19 -5.69 -14.32 17.12
CA ILE A 19 -6.39 -14.05 15.87
C ILE A 19 -6.15 -12.60 15.43
N GLY A 20 -6.27 -11.62 16.33
CA GLY A 20 -5.99 -10.21 16.04
C GLY A 20 -4.55 -9.96 15.57
N GLU A 21 -3.56 -10.59 16.23
CA GLU A 21 -2.15 -10.51 15.86
C GLU A 21 -1.87 -11.16 14.51
N ILE A 22 -2.46 -12.31 14.24
CA ILE A 22 -2.35 -13.00 12.94
C ILE A 22 -2.94 -12.13 11.83
N HIS A 23 -4.12 -11.54 12.05
CA HIS A 23 -4.73 -10.65 11.07
C HIS A 23 -3.92 -9.37 10.86
N ALA A 24 -3.35 -8.77 11.92
CA ALA A 24 -2.47 -7.62 11.80
C ALA A 24 -1.21 -7.96 10.98
N THR A 25 -0.60 -9.12 11.24
CA THR A 25 0.60 -9.59 10.52
C THR A 25 0.30 -9.91 9.05
N LYS A 26 -0.84 -10.54 8.76
CA LYS A 26 -1.30 -10.78 7.39
C LYS A 26 -1.60 -9.48 6.66
N ALA A 27 -2.24 -8.52 7.33
CA ALA A 27 -2.56 -7.21 6.75
C ALA A 27 -1.30 -6.38 6.45
N THR A 28 -0.32 -6.35 7.35
CA THR A 28 0.95 -5.65 7.10
C THR A 28 1.72 -6.30 5.95
N ARG A 29 1.73 -7.63 5.86
CA ARG A 29 2.33 -8.35 4.73
C ARG A 29 1.63 -8.03 3.41
N ALA A 30 0.30 -8.07 3.39
CA ALA A 30 -0.50 -7.70 2.22
C ALA A 30 -0.21 -6.27 1.78
N MET A 31 -0.14 -5.32 2.72
CA MET A 31 0.18 -3.93 2.44
C MET A 31 1.59 -3.79 1.85
N SER A 32 2.59 -4.44 2.43
CA SER A 32 3.96 -4.44 1.87
C SER A 32 4.00 -5.00 0.45
N ARG A 33 3.27 -6.08 0.17
CA ARG A 33 3.14 -6.64 -1.20
C ARG A 33 2.49 -5.64 -2.15
N ILE A 34 1.39 -4.99 -1.72
CA ILE A 34 0.72 -3.95 -2.50
C ILE A 34 1.67 -2.79 -2.81
N LEU A 35 2.38 -2.26 -1.81
CA LEU A 35 3.34 -1.17 -1.99
C LEU A 35 4.45 -1.56 -2.98
N ASN A 36 4.98 -2.79 -2.86
CA ASN A 36 6.00 -3.32 -3.76
C ASN A 36 5.49 -3.59 -5.19
N THR A 37 4.18 -3.70 -5.41
CA THR A 37 3.60 -3.80 -6.75
C THR A 37 3.33 -2.41 -7.35
N VAL A 38 2.74 -1.51 -6.56
CA VAL A 38 2.29 -0.20 -7.05
C VAL A 38 3.46 0.77 -7.20
N ALA A 39 4.41 0.80 -6.27
CA ALA A 39 5.50 1.78 -6.28
C ALA A 39 6.40 1.66 -7.53
N PRO A 40 6.83 0.46 -7.97
CA PRO A 40 7.60 0.31 -9.20
C PRO A 40 6.82 0.73 -10.44
N LEU A 41 5.50 0.45 -10.49
CA LEU A 41 4.66 0.87 -11.60
C LEU A 41 4.50 2.41 -11.64
N ALA A 42 4.34 3.03 -10.48
CA ALA A 42 4.32 4.49 -10.36
C ALA A 42 5.67 5.11 -10.80
N ALA A 43 6.80 4.52 -10.41
CA ALA A 43 8.13 4.94 -10.86
C ALA A 43 8.30 4.75 -12.37
N HIS A 44 7.72 3.69 -12.94
CA HIS A 44 7.73 3.44 -14.37
C HIS A 44 6.99 4.56 -15.15
N TYR A 45 5.88 5.07 -14.63
CA TYR A 45 5.15 6.18 -15.25
C TYR A 45 5.70 7.57 -14.92
N THR A 46 6.64 7.65 -13.98
CA THR A 46 7.19 8.93 -13.56
C THR A 46 8.07 9.51 -14.67
N PRO A 47 7.82 10.77 -15.08
CA PRO A 47 8.67 11.45 -16.05
C PRO A 47 10.11 11.58 -15.54
N VAL A 48 11.06 11.35 -16.42
CA VAL A 48 12.50 11.46 -16.11
C VAL A 48 13.10 12.57 -16.96
N ASP A 49 13.61 13.60 -16.29
CA ASP A 49 14.44 14.63 -16.90
C ASP A 49 15.85 14.61 -16.27
N THR A 50 15.95 14.89 -14.97
CA THR A 50 17.21 14.90 -14.20
C THR A 50 17.32 13.77 -13.17
N SER A 51 16.46 12.75 -13.28
CA SER A 51 16.30 11.63 -12.33
C SER A 51 15.93 12.02 -10.87
N THR A 52 15.91 13.30 -10.54
CA THR A 52 15.61 13.78 -9.17
C THR A 52 14.21 13.34 -8.72
N LEU A 53 13.23 13.39 -9.63
CA LEU A 53 11.85 13.03 -9.29
C LEU A 53 11.75 11.53 -8.96
N ILE A 54 12.20 10.65 -9.86
CA ILE A 54 12.11 9.20 -9.65
C ILE A 54 12.88 8.75 -8.40
N ASN A 55 14.04 9.37 -8.12
CA ASN A 55 14.85 9.08 -6.93
C ASN A 55 14.27 9.65 -5.63
N SER A 56 13.25 10.51 -5.72
CA SER A 56 12.55 11.08 -4.56
C SER A 56 11.33 10.26 -4.13
N GLN A 57 11.07 9.11 -4.78
CA GLN A 57 9.95 8.24 -4.42
C GLN A 57 10.16 7.67 -3.02
N PHE A 58 9.10 7.67 -2.22
CA PHE A 58 9.07 6.98 -0.94
C PHE A 58 7.77 6.19 -0.78
N THR A 59 7.85 5.16 0.05
CA THR A 59 6.68 4.43 0.55
C THR A 59 6.66 4.54 2.07
N GLU A 60 5.47 4.67 2.63
CA GLU A 60 5.27 4.75 4.08
C GLU A 60 4.12 3.83 4.46
N MET A 61 4.25 3.17 5.60
CA MET A 61 3.21 2.32 6.16
C MET A 61 2.99 2.70 7.61
N GLU A 62 1.75 3.04 7.94
CA GLU A 62 1.36 3.50 9.26
C GLU A 62 0.21 2.65 9.79
N LEU A 63 0.37 2.11 11.00
CA LEU A 63 -0.66 1.34 11.69
C LEU A 63 -1.23 2.19 12.82
N ASN A 64 -2.45 2.71 12.61
CA ASN A 64 -3.18 3.51 13.57
C ASN A 64 -4.33 2.69 14.17
N GLY A 65 -4.05 1.98 15.27
CA GLY A 65 -5.01 1.10 15.92
C GLY A 65 -5.42 -0.05 14.99
N THR A 66 -6.66 -0.01 14.50
CA THR A 66 -7.20 -1.00 13.55
C THR A 66 -7.07 -0.58 12.08
N ARG A 67 -6.58 0.64 11.80
CA ARG A 67 -6.44 1.16 10.45
C ARG A 67 -4.98 1.07 10.00
N LEU A 68 -4.72 0.22 9.01
CA LEU A 68 -3.45 0.17 8.30
C LEU A 68 -3.51 1.07 7.06
N THR A 69 -2.58 2.00 6.92
CA THR A 69 -2.50 2.92 5.78
C THR A 69 -1.14 2.78 5.10
N GLY A 70 -1.14 2.51 3.80
CA GLY A 70 0.05 2.58 2.95
C GLY A 70 0.02 3.84 2.10
N ARG A 71 1.15 4.53 1.99
CA ARG A 71 1.30 5.76 1.21
C ARG A 71 2.46 5.59 0.24
N ILE A 72 2.30 6.13 -0.97
CA ILE A 72 3.35 6.24 -1.97
C ILE A 72 3.41 7.72 -2.36
N GLY A 73 4.58 8.31 -2.27
CA GLY A 73 4.75 9.73 -2.52
C GLY A 73 6.10 10.04 -3.15
N TYR A 74 6.30 11.33 -3.41
CA TYR A 74 7.55 11.89 -3.90
C TYR A 74 7.93 13.07 -3.02
N SER A 75 9.17 13.12 -2.55
CA SER A 75 9.66 14.21 -1.71
C SER A 75 10.08 15.45 -2.51
N ALA A 76 10.22 15.33 -3.83
CA ALA A 76 10.47 16.48 -4.69
C ALA A 76 9.26 17.43 -4.71
N ASN A 77 9.45 18.67 -4.25
CA ASN A 77 8.37 19.69 -4.20
C ASN A 77 7.66 19.90 -5.54
N TYR A 78 8.40 19.78 -6.65
CA TYR A 78 7.84 19.98 -7.99
C TYR A 78 7.02 18.78 -8.50
N ALA A 79 6.98 17.66 -7.77
CA ALA A 79 6.21 16.47 -8.14
C ALA A 79 4.72 16.78 -8.35
N VAL A 80 4.16 17.73 -7.59
CA VAL A 80 2.77 18.16 -7.72
C VAL A 80 2.49 18.73 -9.12
N TYR A 81 3.37 19.60 -9.62
CA TYR A 81 3.23 20.17 -10.96
C TYR A 81 3.46 19.12 -12.06
N VAL A 82 4.32 18.14 -11.82
CA VAL A 82 4.54 17.02 -12.76
C VAL A 82 3.34 16.10 -12.83
N HIS A 83 2.70 15.86 -11.68
CA HIS A 83 1.51 15.04 -11.55
C HIS A 83 0.27 15.68 -12.18
N ASP A 84 0.12 17.01 -12.06
CA ASP A 84 -1.05 17.75 -12.53
C ASP A 84 -1.26 17.60 -14.06
N PRO A 85 -2.44 17.12 -14.50
CA PRO A 85 -2.76 16.99 -15.92
C PRO A 85 -2.93 18.34 -16.64
N ARG A 86 -3.21 19.43 -15.91
CA ARG A 86 -3.42 20.77 -16.48
C ARG A 86 -2.10 21.42 -16.91
N VAL A 87 -0.98 21.02 -16.31
CA VAL A 87 0.34 21.55 -16.63
C VAL A 87 0.88 20.86 -17.87
N LYS A 88 1.00 21.58 -18.99
CA LYS A 88 1.59 21.04 -20.22
C LYS A 88 3.06 20.67 -19.98
N GLN A 89 3.42 19.42 -20.31
CA GLN A 89 4.78 18.91 -20.20
C GLN A 89 5.13 18.09 -21.44
N ASN A 90 6.38 18.21 -21.87
CA ASN A 90 6.93 17.39 -22.94
C ASN A 90 7.73 16.26 -22.30
N PHE A 91 7.23 15.03 -22.39
CA PHE A 91 7.91 13.88 -21.83
C PHE A 91 8.96 13.35 -22.79
N ARG A 92 10.17 13.07 -22.27
CA ARG A 92 11.21 12.35 -23.01
C ARG A 92 11.00 10.84 -23.01
N LYS A 93 10.36 10.32 -21.96
CA LYS A 93 10.11 8.88 -21.76
C LYS A 93 8.75 8.49 -22.35
N PRO A 94 8.65 7.45 -23.21
CA PRO A 94 7.38 7.05 -23.84
C PRO A 94 6.33 6.56 -22.84
N SER A 95 6.77 5.90 -21.77
CA SER A 95 5.88 5.39 -20.74
C SER A 95 5.50 6.42 -19.68
N ALA A 96 6.03 7.65 -19.76
CA ALA A 96 5.67 8.70 -18.82
C ALA A 96 4.20 9.07 -18.99
N LYS A 97 3.46 9.06 -17.88
CA LYS A 97 2.05 9.43 -17.84
C LYS A 97 1.86 10.62 -16.92
N LYS A 98 0.88 11.45 -17.26
CA LYS A 98 0.27 12.36 -16.29
C LYS A 98 -0.42 11.57 -15.21
N GLU A 99 -0.58 12.19 -14.03
CA GLU A 99 -1.22 11.55 -12.88
C GLU A 99 -0.61 10.17 -12.57
N PHE A 100 0.72 10.06 -12.64
CA PHE A 100 1.44 8.78 -12.60
C PHE A 100 1.12 7.90 -11.37
N LEU A 101 0.90 8.50 -10.19
CA LEU A 101 0.47 7.78 -8.99
C LEU A 101 -0.95 7.21 -9.15
N THR A 102 -1.88 8.02 -9.64
CA THR A 102 -3.28 7.64 -9.88
C THR A 102 -3.38 6.57 -10.95
N SER A 103 -2.60 6.72 -12.03
CA SER A 103 -2.52 5.76 -13.13
C SER A 103 -1.97 4.42 -12.67
N ALA A 104 -0.89 4.42 -11.89
CA ALA A 104 -0.31 3.19 -11.33
C ALA A 104 -1.27 2.49 -10.37
N LEU A 105 -1.98 3.24 -9.52
CA LEU A 105 -2.97 2.68 -8.61
C LEU A 105 -4.13 2.04 -9.38
N LYS A 106 -4.66 2.75 -10.39
CA LYS A 106 -5.77 2.27 -11.22
C LYS A 106 -5.41 0.99 -11.95
N GLU A 107 -4.22 0.93 -12.55
CA GLU A 107 -3.76 -0.26 -13.26
C GLU A 107 -3.44 -1.43 -12.32
N SER A 108 -2.99 -1.14 -11.09
CA SER A 108 -2.69 -2.17 -10.09
C SER A 108 -3.92 -2.69 -9.34
N GLN A 109 -5.12 -2.12 -9.52
CA GLN A 109 -6.35 -2.56 -8.84
C GLN A 109 -6.59 -4.08 -8.87
N PRO A 110 -6.52 -4.78 -10.02
CA PRO A 110 -6.71 -6.23 -10.05
C PRO A 110 -5.63 -6.97 -9.23
N ALA A 111 -4.37 -6.54 -9.30
CA ALA A 111 -3.28 -7.14 -8.53
C ALA A 111 -3.45 -6.91 -7.02
N ILE A 112 -3.88 -5.71 -6.63
CA ILE A 112 -4.20 -5.37 -5.23
C ILE A 112 -5.30 -6.29 -4.71
N GLN A 113 -6.39 -6.46 -5.47
CA GLN A 113 -7.48 -7.36 -5.09
C GLN A 113 -7.02 -8.81 -4.95
N ALA A 114 -6.16 -9.29 -5.86
CA ALA A 114 -5.58 -10.62 -5.77
C ALA A 114 -4.71 -10.79 -4.50
N ILE A 115 -3.83 -9.84 -4.21
CA ILE A 115 -2.97 -9.87 -3.00
C ILE A 115 -3.82 -9.88 -1.73
N ILE A 116 -4.84 -9.02 -1.66
CA ILE A 116 -5.76 -8.98 -0.51
C ILE A 116 -6.44 -10.33 -0.34
N LYS A 117 -6.94 -10.92 -1.44
CA LYS A 117 -7.58 -12.22 -1.40
C LYS A 117 -6.59 -13.30 -0.94
N GLU A 118 -5.38 -13.36 -1.47
CA GLU A 118 -4.38 -14.36 -1.09
C GLU A 118 -3.97 -14.27 0.39
N GLU A 119 -3.70 -13.06 0.88
CA GLU A 119 -3.14 -12.87 2.22
C GLU A 119 -4.21 -12.90 3.32
N LEU A 120 -5.43 -12.45 3.01
CA LEU A 120 -6.53 -12.36 3.99
C LEU A 120 -7.52 -13.52 3.92
N SER A 121 -7.48 -14.35 2.87
CA SER A 121 -8.22 -15.60 2.90
C SER A 121 -7.68 -16.49 4.02
N LEU A 122 -8.60 -17.03 4.82
CA LEU A 122 -8.33 -17.93 5.94
C LEU A 122 -7.97 -19.31 5.43
#